data_AF-A0A4Q7YWQ2-F1
#
_entry.id   AF-A0A4Q7YWQ2-F1
#
_cell.length_a   1.000
_cell.length_b   1.000
_cell.length_c   1.000
_cell.angle_alpha   90.00
_cell.angle_beta   90.00
_cell.angle_gamma   90.00
#
_symmetry.space_group_name_H-M   'P 1'
#
loop_
_entity.id
_entity.type
_entity.pdbx_description
1 polymer ?
#
loop_
_entity_poly.entity_id
_entity_poly.type
_entity_poly.pdbx_seq_one_letter_code
_entity_poly.pdbx_strand_id
1 'polypeptide(L)'
;MTNPGTLRLTWAATALAAALALTSGCNKHVDNTMHFTDAINTYYAAHPVCLWETSVKFPVQADTSDASKTSGYDALVDQGLLARTTAEKKVMIVASKQVTNYDISEKGRGTWVADVDQPGFGNFCYGRRKVTGIDSSTPTTAERGATTQVMYHYTIVDPPAWATAEETKNAFPQIRENLSGPRTGNAVLIETNEGWKVARTGPAIRPPSGQ
;
A
#
# COMPACT_ATOMS: atom_id res chain seq x y z
N MET A 1 -10.28 1.50 -77.65
CA MET A 1 -9.83 0.38 -78.49
C MET A 1 -9.62 -0.82 -77.59
N THR A 2 -10.58 -1.74 -77.63
CA THR A 2 -10.58 -3.02 -76.91
C THR A 2 -9.74 -4.04 -77.70
N ASN A 3 -8.93 -4.84 -77.00
CA ASN A 3 -8.51 -6.14 -77.52
C ASN A 3 -8.43 -7.16 -76.37
N PRO A 4 -9.21 -8.25 -76.42
CA PRO A 4 -9.23 -9.30 -75.40
C PRO A 4 -8.29 -10.47 -75.78
N GLY A 5 -7.72 -11.13 -74.77
CA GLY A 5 -6.80 -12.27 -74.95
C GLY A 5 -7.05 -13.37 -73.92
N THR A 6 -7.99 -14.21 -74.29
CA THR A 6 -8.47 -15.51 -73.78
C THR A 6 -7.51 -16.45 -73.02
N LEU A 7 -8.11 -17.07 -72.00
CA LEU A 7 -8.12 -18.51 -71.64
C LEU A 7 -6.83 -19.21 -71.16
N ARG A 8 -6.92 -19.83 -69.97
CA ARG A 8 -6.92 -21.31 -69.84
C ARG A 8 -7.27 -21.75 -68.41
N LEU A 9 -8.32 -22.56 -68.34
CA LEU A 9 -8.80 -23.30 -67.19
C LEU A 9 -8.07 -24.66 -67.18
N THR A 10 -7.36 -25.05 -66.10
CA THR A 10 -7.17 -26.48 -65.79
C THR A 10 -6.95 -26.75 -64.29
N TRP A 11 -7.95 -27.42 -63.70
CA TRP A 11 -7.95 -28.60 -62.82
C TRP A 11 -6.87 -28.83 -61.74
N ALA A 12 -7.38 -28.92 -60.50
CA ALA A 12 -7.21 -30.02 -59.54
C ALA A 12 -5.93 -30.15 -58.67
N ALA A 13 -6.15 -29.87 -57.38
CA ALA A 13 -5.95 -30.77 -56.23
C ALA A 13 -4.58 -30.88 -55.51
N THR A 14 -4.71 -30.76 -54.18
CA THR A 14 -3.92 -31.36 -53.09
C THR A 14 -2.58 -30.70 -52.69
N ALA A 15 -2.54 -30.09 -51.49
CA ALA A 15 -1.90 -30.71 -50.33
C ALA A 15 -2.06 -29.87 -49.06
N LEU A 16 -2.34 -30.60 -47.98
CA LEU A 16 -2.59 -30.21 -46.60
C LEU A 16 -1.27 -29.76 -45.92
N ALA A 17 -1.28 -28.63 -45.22
CA ALA A 17 -0.31 -28.34 -44.15
C ALA A 17 -0.91 -27.34 -43.16
N ALA A 18 -1.81 -27.85 -42.30
CA ALA A 18 -2.17 -27.15 -41.07
C ALA A 18 -0.96 -27.21 -40.14
N ALA A 19 -0.18 -26.13 -40.08
CA ALA A 19 0.83 -25.94 -39.06
C ALA A 19 0.11 -25.66 -37.73
N LEU A 20 -0.24 -26.72 -37.01
CA LEU A 20 -0.56 -26.64 -35.59
C LEU A 20 0.72 -26.23 -34.87
N ALA A 21 0.87 -24.93 -34.64
CA ALA A 21 1.83 -24.41 -33.68
C ALA A 21 1.42 -24.95 -32.30
N LEU A 22 2.08 -26.03 -31.87
CA LEU A 22 2.10 -26.45 -30.49
C LEU A 22 2.70 -25.28 -29.71
N THR A 23 1.85 -24.44 -29.13
CA THR A 23 2.26 -23.58 -28.02
C THR A 23 2.61 -24.56 -26.89
N SER A 24 3.88 -24.92 -26.80
CA SER A 24 4.44 -25.49 -25.59
C SER A 24 4.15 -24.48 -24.48
N GLY A 25 3.07 -24.71 -23.73
CA GLY A 25 2.84 -24.06 -22.46
C GLY A 25 4.09 -24.37 -21.65
N CYS A 26 4.96 -23.37 -21.54
CA CYS A 26 6.10 -23.46 -20.66
C CYS A 26 5.51 -23.68 -19.27
N ASN A 27 5.53 -24.93 -18.80
CA ASN A 27 5.62 -25.21 -17.38
C ASN A 27 6.95 -24.59 -16.95
N LYS A 28 6.96 -23.28 -16.74
CA LYS A 28 7.98 -22.65 -15.92
C LYS A 28 7.82 -23.33 -14.59
N HIS A 29 8.71 -24.28 -14.30
CA HIS A 29 8.93 -24.73 -12.95
C HIS A 29 9.31 -23.46 -12.18
N VAL A 30 8.35 -22.89 -11.47
CA VAL A 30 8.63 -21.79 -10.54
C VAL A 30 9.59 -22.39 -9.53
N ASP A 31 10.76 -21.77 -9.40
CA ASP A 31 11.69 -22.13 -8.35
C ASP A 31 10.94 -22.02 -7.02
N ASN A 32 10.77 -23.15 -6.34
CA ASN A 32 10.04 -23.26 -5.10
C ASN A 32 10.94 -22.95 -3.90
N THR A 33 12.15 -22.42 -4.15
CA THR A 33 12.96 -21.72 -3.16
C THR A 33 12.07 -20.70 -2.46
N MET A 34 12.11 -20.70 -1.13
CA MET A 34 11.21 -19.91 -0.30
C MET A 34 11.52 -18.42 -0.38
N HIS A 35 11.03 -17.76 -1.44
CA HIS A 35 11.15 -16.33 -1.70
C HIS A 35 10.17 -15.50 -0.84
N PHE A 36 10.05 -15.82 0.45
CA PHE A 36 9.12 -15.15 1.36
C PHE A 36 9.38 -13.65 1.46
N THR A 37 10.65 -13.25 1.47
CA THR A 37 11.08 -11.84 1.43
C THR A 37 10.47 -11.10 0.25
N ASP A 38 10.54 -11.68 -0.95
CA ASP A 38 10.05 -11.05 -2.19
C ASP A 38 8.54 -10.99 -2.22
N ALA A 39 7.87 -12.07 -1.78
CA ALA A 39 6.42 -12.11 -1.64
C ALA A 39 5.89 -11.04 -0.68
N ILE A 40 6.51 -10.90 0.49
CA ILE A 40 6.13 -9.91 1.51
C ILE A 40 6.45 -8.49 1.03
N ASN A 41 7.61 -8.26 0.40
CA ASN A 41 7.95 -6.95 -0.15
C ASN A 41 7.02 -6.54 -1.29
N THR A 42 6.62 -7.49 -2.15
CA THR A 42 5.64 -7.25 -3.22
C THR A 42 4.29 -6.85 -2.64
N TYR A 43 3.83 -7.53 -1.59
CA TYR A 43 2.63 -7.14 -0.88
C TYR A 43 2.72 -5.70 -0.34
N TYR A 44 3.80 -5.34 0.36
CA TYR A 44 3.96 -4.00 0.92
C TYR A 44 4.28 -2.90 -0.08
N ALA A 45 4.59 -3.23 -1.34
CA ALA A 45 4.63 -2.25 -2.42
C ALA A 45 3.24 -1.65 -2.72
N ALA A 46 2.18 -2.44 -2.53
CA ALA A 46 0.79 -2.00 -2.70
C ALA A 46 0.10 -1.59 -1.39
N HIS A 47 0.74 -1.83 -0.23
CA HIS A 47 0.19 -1.56 1.10
C HIS A 47 1.13 -0.62 1.87
N PRO A 48 1.11 0.69 1.57
CA PRO A 48 1.97 1.65 2.24
C PRO A 48 1.57 1.82 3.71
N VAL A 49 2.50 2.32 4.52
CA VAL A 49 2.24 2.67 5.92
C VAL A 49 1.73 4.10 5.98
N CYS A 50 0.57 4.29 6.59
CA CYS A 50 -0.12 5.57 6.62
C CYS A 50 -0.29 6.15 8.02
N LEU A 51 -0.46 7.47 8.08
CA LEU A 51 -0.46 8.26 9.31
C LEU A 51 -1.56 7.83 10.28
N TRP A 52 -2.77 7.66 9.74
CA TRP A 52 -3.92 7.18 10.48
C TRP A 52 -4.19 5.70 10.18
N GLU A 53 -4.70 4.96 11.17
CA GLU A 53 -5.08 3.55 11.00
C GLU A 53 -6.27 3.41 10.04
N THR A 54 -7.22 4.34 10.13
CA THR A 54 -8.36 4.44 9.23
C THR A 54 -8.27 5.73 8.41
N SER A 55 -8.71 5.67 7.16
CA SER A 55 -8.82 6.86 6.30
C SER A 55 -9.61 7.98 6.99
N VAL A 56 -9.17 9.22 6.81
CA VAL A 56 -9.78 10.43 7.37
C VAL A 56 -10.44 11.23 6.24
N LYS A 57 -11.56 11.88 6.54
CA LYS A 57 -12.24 12.81 5.64
C LYS A 57 -11.91 14.24 6.02
N PHE A 58 -11.38 15.00 5.05
CA PHE A 58 -11.22 16.45 5.15
C PHE A 58 -12.37 17.17 4.40
N PRO A 59 -12.73 18.40 4.80
CA PRO A 59 -12.16 19.17 5.91
C PRO A 59 -12.57 18.65 7.30
N VAL A 60 -11.70 18.84 8.29
CA VAL A 60 -11.95 18.52 9.72
C VAL A 60 -12.04 19.82 10.50
N GLN A 61 -12.96 19.90 11.47
CA GLN A 61 -13.03 21.03 12.41
C GLN A 61 -12.56 20.59 13.79
N ALA A 62 -11.70 21.38 14.40
CA ALA A 62 -11.32 21.24 15.80
C ALA A 62 -11.65 22.50 16.57
N ASP A 63 -11.89 22.35 17.87
CA ASP A 63 -11.95 23.48 18.78
C ASP A 63 -10.57 24.15 18.87
N THR A 64 -10.51 25.43 18.53
CA THR A 64 -9.26 26.22 18.53
C THR A 64 -8.60 26.26 19.91
N SER A 65 -9.37 26.15 20.99
CA SER A 65 -8.86 26.20 22.35
C SER A 65 -8.36 24.86 22.91
N ASP A 66 -8.58 23.75 22.18
CA ASP A 66 -8.19 22.40 22.62
C ASP A 66 -6.95 21.90 21.87
N ALA A 67 -5.78 22.18 22.44
CA ALA A 67 -4.49 21.78 21.86
C ALA A 67 -4.36 20.25 21.66
N SER A 68 -5.08 19.44 22.43
CA SER A 68 -5.09 17.98 22.25
C SER A 68 -5.78 17.54 20.97
N LYS A 69 -6.62 18.41 20.38
CA LYS A 69 -7.35 18.18 19.13
C LYS A 69 -6.72 18.89 17.94
N THR A 70 -5.91 19.93 18.15
CA THR A 70 -5.29 20.71 17.07
C THR A 70 -3.85 20.30 16.78
N SER A 71 -3.06 19.94 17.80
CA SER A 71 -1.60 19.75 17.68
C SER A 71 -1.16 18.80 16.56
N GLY A 72 -1.86 17.68 16.38
CA GLY A 72 -1.60 16.76 15.26
C GLY A 72 -1.81 17.42 13.89
N TYR A 73 -2.92 18.14 13.72
CA TYR A 73 -3.21 18.84 12.47
C TYR A 73 -2.29 20.05 12.26
N ASP A 74 -1.95 20.79 13.32
CA ASP A 74 -1.04 21.92 13.29
C ASP A 74 0.35 21.48 12.82
N ALA A 75 0.87 20.35 13.30
CA ALA A 75 2.13 19.80 12.80
C ALA A 75 2.08 19.48 11.30
N LEU A 76 0.95 18.97 10.79
CA LEU A 76 0.75 18.75 9.35
C LEU A 76 0.61 20.06 8.57
N VAL A 77 0.09 21.13 9.18
CA VAL A 77 0.09 22.49 8.60
C VAL A 77 1.52 23.02 8.50
N ASP A 78 2.35 22.84 9.54
CA ASP A 78 3.74 23.28 9.56
C ASP A 78 4.58 22.57 8.47
N GLN A 79 4.24 21.31 8.17
CA GLN A 79 4.82 20.59 7.03
C GLN A 79 4.20 20.96 5.66
N GLY A 80 3.19 21.82 5.64
CA GLY A 80 2.47 22.25 4.44
C GLY A 80 1.61 21.15 3.82
N LEU A 81 1.17 20.15 4.59
CA LEU A 81 0.23 19.13 4.12
C LEU A 81 -1.20 19.62 4.26
N LEU A 82 -1.51 20.27 5.38
CA LEU A 82 -2.82 20.86 5.63
C LEU A 82 -2.77 22.38 5.52
N ALA A 83 -3.92 22.98 5.24
CA ALA A 83 -4.18 24.40 5.37
C ALA A 83 -5.16 24.60 6.52
N ARG A 84 -4.92 25.63 7.34
CA ARG A 84 -5.81 26.01 8.44
C ARG A 84 -6.58 27.28 8.09
N THR A 85 -7.86 27.31 8.45
CA THR A 85 -8.70 28.52 8.42
C THR A 85 -9.52 28.60 9.70
N THR A 86 -9.68 29.79 10.26
CA THR A 86 -10.52 30.00 11.44
C THR A 86 -11.96 30.27 11.01
N ALA A 87 -12.93 29.69 11.72
CA ALA A 87 -14.35 29.96 11.55
C ALA A 87 -15.03 30.11 12.91
N GLU A 88 -16.24 30.69 12.90
CA GLU A 88 -17.09 30.71 14.09
C GLU A 88 -18.23 29.70 13.95
N LYS A 89 -18.42 28.89 14.99
CA LYS A 89 -19.53 27.95 15.11
C LYS A 89 -20.49 28.45 16.18
N LYS A 90 -21.75 28.64 15.83
CA LYS A 90 -22.81 28.96 16.82
C LYS A 90 -23.04 27.73 17.70
N VAL A 91 -22.90 27.90 19.01
CA VAL A 91 -23.16 26.85 20.02
C VAL A 91 -24.54 27.07 20.66
N MET A 92 -25.00 28.32 20.74
CA MET A 92 -26.33 28.72 21.20
C MET A 92 -26.85 29.95 20.42
N ILE A 93 -28.10 30.36 20.65
CA ILE A 93 -28.72 31.53 19.98
C ILE A 93 -27.87 32.80 20.14
N VAL A 94 -27.16 32.94 21.28
CA VAL A 94 -26.36 34.14 21.64
C VAL A 94 -24.87 33.89 21.81
N ALA A 95 -24.38 32.66 21.57
CA ALA A 95 -22.96 32.32 21.79
C ALA A 95 -22.34 31.61 20.58
N SER A 96 -21.23 32.16 20.09
CA SER A 96 -20.35 31.51 19.11
C SER A 96 -19.05 31.03 19.77
N LYS A 97 -18.42 30.05 19.13
CA LYS A 97 -17.12 29.52 19.50
C LYS A 97 -16.23 29.48 18.27
N GLN A 98 -14.97 29.85 18.43
CA GLN A 98 -14.00 29.74 17.35
C GLN A 98 -13.60 28.28 17.13
N VAL A 99 -13.71 27.84 15.89
CA VAL A 99 -13.23 26.54 15.41
C VAL A 99 -12.15 26.75 14.38
N THR A 100 -11.20 25.82 14.34
CA THR A 100 -10.19 25.76 13.29
C THR A 100 -10.57 24.67 12.31
N ASN A 101 -10.73 25.04 11.05
CA ASN A 101 -10.93 24.12 9.94
C ASN A 101 -9.57 23.77 9.36
N TYR A 102 -9.31 22.48 9.24
CA TYR A 102 -8.16 21.93 8.54
C TYR A 102 -8.66 21.29 7.25
N ASP A 103 -8.00 21.62 6.14
CA ASP A 103 -8.25 20.99 4.85
C ASP A 103 -6.93 20.64 4.17
N ILE A 104 -6.97 19.77 3.17
CA ILE A 104 -5.79 19.39 2.41
C ILE A 104 -5.31 20.60 1.61
N SER A 105 -4.06 21.01 1.83
CA SER A 105 -3.43 22.09 1.07
C SER A 105 -3.10 21.65 -0.36
N GLU A 106 -2.69 22.59 -1.22
CA GLU A 106 -2.23 22.26 -2.58
C GLU A 106 -1.03 21.29 -2.56
N LYS A 107 -0.05 21.53 -1.69
CA LYS A 107 1.08 20.62 -1.50
C LYS A 107 0.64 19.27 -0.93
N GLY A 108 -0.28 19.28 0.02
CA GLY A 108 -0.85 18.07 0.63
C GLY A 108 -1.50 17.15 -0.40
N ARG A 109 -2.24 17.70 -1.37
CA ARG A 109 -2.90 16.93 -2.43
C ARG A 109 -1.94 16.03 -3.20
N GLY A 110 -0.70 16.48 -3.44
CA GLY A 110 0.33 15.66 -4.12
C GLY A 110 0.80 14.44 -3.32
N THR A 111 0.51 14.37 -2.03
CA THR A 111 0.89 13.28 -1.12
C THR A 111 -0.31 12.54 -0.53
N TRP A 112 -1.53 12.99 -0.85
CA TRP A 112 -2.76 12.41 -0.35
C TRP A 112 -3.08 11.11 -1.09
N VAL A 113 -3.22 10.03 -0.34
CA VAL A 113 -3.67 8.74 -0.87
C VAL A 113 -5.16 8.64 -0.62
N ALA A 114 -5.96 8.79 -1.68
CA ALA A 114 -7.41 8.67 -1.59
C ALA A 114 -7.83 7.23 -1.26
N ASP A 115 -8.87 7.12 -0.43
CA ASP A 115 -9.55 5.84 -0.18
C ASP A 115 -10.44 5.52 -1.39
N VAL A 116 -10.20 4.37 -2.03
CA VAL A 116 -10.93 3.95 -3.23
C VAL A 116 -12.35 3.47 -2.92
N ASP A 117 -12.59 3.02 -1.69
CA ASP A 117 -13.88 2.49 -1.25
C ASP A 117 -14.76 3.57 -0.62
N GLN A 118 -14.14 4.67 -0.16
CA GLN A 118 -14.83 5.77 0.53
C GLN A 118 -14.50 7.14 -0.10
N PRO A 119 -15.31 7.62 -1.05
CA PRO A 119 -15.11 8.91 -1.70
C PRO A 119 -14.96 10.07 -0.70
N GLY A 120 -13.87 10.83 -0.85
CA GLY A 120 -13.53 11.97 0.01
C GLY A 120 -12.76 11.60 1.29
N PHE A 121 -12.53 10.31 1.54
CA PHE A 121 -11.60 9.85 2.56
C PHE A 121 -10.24 9.56 1.95
N GLY A 122 -9.22 9.49 2.81
CA GLY A 122 -7.88 9.11 2.42
C GLY A 122 -6.89 9.28 3.57
N ASN A 123 -5.61 9.27 3.25
CA ASN A 123 -4.56 9.27 4.24
C ASN A 123 -3.26 9.90 3.71
N PHE A 124 -2.36 10.28 4.62
CA PHE A 124 -0.99 10.61 4.28
C PHE A 124 -0.12 9.38 4.57
N CYS A 125 0.37 8.75 3.50
CA CYS A 125 1.23 7.59 3.62
C CYS A 125 2.71 8.00 3.59
N TYR A 126 3.49 7.44 4.52
CA TYR A 126 4.84 7.92 4.83
C TYR A 126 5.93 6.87 4.60
N GLY A 127 5.62 5.82 3.85
CA GLY A 127 6.62 4.84 3.45
C GLY A 127 6.01 3.47 3.25
N ARG A 128 6.88 2.47 3.17
CA ARG A 128 6.51 1.07 2.98
C ARG A 128 7.40 0.19 3.83
N ARG A 129 6.87 -0.94 4.27
CA ARG A 129 7.67 -1.95 4.95
C ARG A 129 8.60 -2.61 3.93
N LYS A 130 9.87 -2.76 4.31
CA LYS A 130 10.86 -3.55 3.58
C LYS A 130 11.41 -4.59 4.52
N VAL A 131 11.21 -5.85 4.18
CA VAL A 131 11.75 -6.99 4.92
C VAL A 131 13.27 -6.92 4.91
N THR A 132 13.87 -7.02 6.10
CA THR A 132 15.32 -7.05 6.31
C THR A 132 15.82 -8.46 6.61
N GLY A 133 14.96 -9.37 7.05
CA GLY A 133 15.30 -10.77 7.27
C GLY A 133 14.09 -11.61 7.66
N ILE A 134 14.16 -12.92 7.40
CA ILE A 134 13.18 -13.91 7.85
C ILE A 134 13.71 -14.58 9.12
N ASP A 135 12.88 -14.63 10.15
CA ASP A 135 13.23 -15.23 11.45
C ASP A 135 12.85 -16.70 11.51
N SER A 136 11.65 -17.04 11.03
CA SER A 136 11.14 -18.41 10.99
C SER A 136 9.99 -18.56 10.01
N SER A 137 9.75 -19.79 9.57
CA SER A 137 8.63 -20.18 8.71
C SER A 137 8.06 -21.52 9.13
N THR A 138 6.74 -21.62 9.27
CA THR A 138 6.08 -22.87 9.68
C THR A 138 4.68 -23.05 9.08
N PRO A 139 4.33 -24.24 8.54
CA PRO A 139 5.23 -25.35 8.20
C PRO A 139 6.20 -24.96 7.07
N THR A 140 7.36 -25.60 6.98
CA THR A 140 8.31 -25.38 5.88
C THR A 140 8.03 -26.40 4.78
N THR A 141 7.00 -26.13 3.98
CA THR A 141 6.65 -26.93 2.79
C THR A 141 6.49 -26.00 1.60
N ALA A 142 6.89 -26.47 0.42
CA ALA A 142 6.73 -25.78 -0.85
C ALA A 142 5.66 -26.47 -1.74
N GLU A 143 4.79 -27.26 -1.12
CA GLU A 143 3.65 -27.86 -1.81
C GLU A 143 2.68 -26.78 -2.29
N ARG A 144 2.08 -27.01 -3.45
CA ARG A 144 1.07 -26.10 -4.01
C ARG A 144 -0.11 -25.98 -3.06
N GLY A 145 -0.55 -24.75 -2.78
CA GLY A 145 -1.65 -24.47 -1.86
C GLY A 145 -1.24 -24.54 -0.39
N ALA A 146 0.02 -24.86 -0.08
CA ALA A 146 0.52 -24.79 1.28
C ALA A 146 0.39 -23.37 1.84
N THR A 147 0.11 -23.31 3.13
CA THR A 147 0.02 -22.05 3.87
C THR A 147 1.12 -22.05 4.92
N THR A 148 1.94 -21.00 4.94
CA THR A 148 3.10 -20.88 5.81
C THR A 148 3.03 -19.58 6.60
N GLN A 149 3.11 -19.67 7.92
CA GLN A 149 3.33 -18.52 8.78
C GLN A 149 4.80 -18.15 8.79
N VAL A 150 5.11 -16.90 8.48
CA VAL A 150 6.45 -16.34 8.41
C VAL A 150 6.59 -15.23 9.44
N MET A 151 7.58 -15.34 10.32
CA MET A 151 8.04 -14.25 11.18
C MET A 151 9.25 -13.58 10.53
N TYR A 152 9.30 -12.26 10.56
CA TYR A 152 10.33 -11.49 9.86
C TYR A 152 10.63 -10.17 10.56
N HIS A 153 11.82 -9.64 10.33
CA HIS A 153 12.15 -8.26 10.63
C HIS A 153 11.97 -7.37 9.39
N TYR A 154 11.55 -6.13 9.60
CA TYR A 154 11.40 -5.12 8.56
C TYR A 154 11.80 -3.74 9.06
N THR A 155 12.08 -2.84 8.12
CA THR A 155 12.17 -1.40 8.37
C THR A 155 11.15 -0.66 7.51
N ILE A 156 10.81 0.57 7.88
CA ILE A 156 10.14 1.49 6.97
C ILE A 156 11.18 2.13 6.07
N VAL A 157 10.94 2.12 4.76
CA VAL A 157 11.79 2.76 3.76
C VAL A 157 11.06 3.86 3.03
N ASP A 158 11.86 4.73 2.39
CA ASP A 158 11.43 5.85 1.58
C ASP A 158 10.49 6.85 2.32
N PRO A 159 10.78 7.23 3.59
CA PRO A 159 9.92 8.18 4.27
C PRO A 159 10.07 9.58 3.66
N PRO A 160 8.94 10.30 3.43
CA PRO A 160 9.00 11.66 2.92
C PRO A 160 9.52 12.61 4.00
N ALA A 161 10.11 13.73 3.58
CA ALA A 161 10.71 14.71 4.48
C ALA A 161 9.77 15.16 5.61
N TRP A 162 8.48 15.35 5.30
CA TRP A 162 7.47 15.74 6.29
C TRP A 162 7.32 14.72 7.41
N ALA A 163 7.46 13.42 7.13
CA ALA A 163 7.32 12.36 8.12
C ALA A 163 8.56 12.24 9.01
N THR A 164 9.73 12.62 8.48
CA THR A 164 10.99 12.61 9.22
C THR A 164 11.22 13.86 10.06
N ALA A 165 10.45 14.93 9.85
CA ALA A 165 10.53 16.16 10.63
C ALA A 165 10.25 15.91 12.12
N GLU A 166 10.99 16.60 13.00
CA GLU A 166 10.87 16.38 14.45
C GLU A 166 9.51 16.85 14.99
N GLU A 167 8.94 17.90 14.42
CA GLU A 167 7.59 18.38 14.74
C GLU A 167 6.55 17.29 14.47
N THR A 168 6.64 16.63 13.31
CA THR A 168 5.75 15.51 12.96
C THR A 168 5.96 14.32 13.89
N LYS A 169 7.20 13.94 14.17
CA LYS A 169 7.51 12.83 15.09
C LYS A 169 7.07 13.10 16.53
N ASN A 170 7.08 14.36 16.96
CA ASN A 170 6.58 14.78 18.27
C ASN A 170 5.06 14.72 18.33
N ALA A 171 4.38 15.21 17.29
CA ALA A 171 2.92 15.19 17.19
C ALA A 171 2.34 13.78 16.95
N PHE A 172 3.13 12.91 16.31
CA PHE A 172 2.77 11.54 15.97
C PHE A 172 3.84 10.54 16.45
N PRO A 173 3.85 10.19 17.75
CA PRO A 173 4.85 9.28 18.31
C PRO A 173 4.93 7.92 17.61
N GLN A 174 3.83 7.45 16.99
CA GLN A 174 3.83 6.23 16.19
C GLN A 174 4.71 6.33 14.95
N ILE A 175 4.84 7.50 14.32
CA ILE A 175 5.78 7.71 13.21
C ILE A 175 7.21 7.58 13.74
N ARG A 176 7.51 8.24 14.86
CA ARG A 176 8.84 8.13 15.50
C ARG A 176 9.20 6.68 15.78
N GLU A 177 8.29 5.92 16.39
CA GLU A 177 8.50 4.52 16.71
C GLU A 177 8.72 3.68 15.44
N ASN A 178 7.90 3.87 14.40
CA ASN A 178 7.99 3.11 13.16
C ASN A 178 9.26 3.42 12.36
N LEU A 179 9.80 4.63 12.46
CA LEU A 179 11.03 5.05 11.79
C LEU A 179 12.31 4.77 12.60
N SER A 180 12.20 4.33 13.86
CA SER A 180 13.35 4.22 14.78
C SER A 180 14.27 3.01 14.57
N GLY A 181 13.85 2.00 13.79
CA GLY A 181 14.70 0.85 13.50
C GLY A 181 13.92 -0.38 13.05
N PRO A 182 14.61 -1.55 12.97
CA PRO A 182 13.98 -2.80 12.61
C PRO A 182 12.86 -3.17 13.59
N ARG A 183 11.72 -3.58 13.05
CA ARG A 183 10.55 -4.07 13.78
C ARG A 183 10.26 -5.49 13.34
N THR A 184 9.63 -6.27 14.21
CA THR A 184 9.14 -7.60 13.86
C THR A 184 7.75 -7.53 13.25
N GLY A 185 7.47 -8.45 12.34
CA GLY A 185 6.16 -8.65 11.73
C GLY A 185 5.88 -10.14 11.55
N ASN A 186 4.61 -10.45 11.29
CA ASN A 186 4.21 -11.77 10.88
C ASN A 186 3.25 -11.71 9.69
N ALA A 187 3.38 -12.67 8.79
CA ALA A 187 2.51 -12.84 7.65
C ALA A 187 2.20 -14.33 7.47
N VAL A 188 1.00 -14.61 6.98
CA VAL A 188 0.64 -15.93 6.48
C VAL A 188 0.70 -15.85 4.98
N LEU A 189 1.54 -16.69 4.37
CA LEU A 189 1.72 -16.78 2.94
C LEU A 189 1.06 -18.04 2.42
N ILE A 190 0.57 -17.99 1.19
CA ILE A 190 0.03 -19.14 0.46
C ILE A 190 0.84 -19.37 -0.81
N GLU A 191 1.19 -20.62 -1.08
CA GLU A 191 1.90 -20.99 -2.31
C GLU A 191 0.92 -21.14 -3.47
N THR A 192 1.13 -20.35 -4.52
CA THR A 192 0.26 -20.31 -5.71
C THR A 192 1.00 -20.79 -6.95
N ASN A 193 0.31 -20.83 -8.10
CA ASN A 193 0.95 -21.06 -9.40
C ASN A 193 1.90 -19.92 -9.83
N GLU A 194 1.80 -18.76 -9.18
CA GLU A 194 2.65 -17.58 -9.41
C GLU A 194 3.72 -17.43 -8.31
N GLY A 195 3.89 -18.45 -7.46
CA GLY A 195 4.73 -18.43 -6.26
C GLY A 195 4.00 -17.92 -5.02
N TRP A 196 4.78 -17.59 -3.99
CA TRP A 196 4.26 -17.22 -2.68
C TRP A 196 3.55 -15.86 -2.70
N LYS A 197 2.38 -15.78 -2.06
CA LYS A 197 1.62 -14.54 -1.87
C LYS A 197 1.20 -14.37 -0.42
N VAL A 198 1.12 -13.13 0.06
CA VAL A 198 0.57 -12.84 1.39
C VAL A 198 -0.94 -13.06 1.37
N ALA A 199 -1.42 -14.01 2.18
CA ALA A 199 -2.85 -14.27 2.39
C ALA A 199 -3.42 -13.37 3.50
N ARG A 200 -2.66 -13.15 4.56
CA ARG A 200 -3.00 -12.23 5.65
C ARG A 200 -1.76 -11.76 6.38
N THR A 201 -1.81 -10.55 6.90
CA THR A 201 -0.83 -10.04 7.86
C THR A 201 -1.42 -10.13 9.27
N GLY A 202 -0.57 -10.30 10.28
CA GLY A 202 -1.00 -10.25 11.67
C GLY A 202 -0.37 -9.08 12.42
N PRO A 203 -0.87 -8.77 13.63
CA PRO A 203 -0.12 -7.96 14.57
C PRO A 203 1.14 -8.74 14.97
N ALA A 204 2.28 -8.04 15.02
CA ALA A 204 3.54 -8.62 15.46
C ALA A 204 3.34 -9.33 16.81
N ILE A 205 3.53 -10.65 16.83
CA ILE A 205 3.48 -11.40 18.08
C ILE A 205 4.69 -10.95 18.88
N ARG A 206 4.47 -10.14 19.92
CA ARG A 206 5.50 -9.83 20.91
C ARG A 206 5.94 -11.19 21.51
N PRO A 207 7.24 -11.52 21.56
CA PRO A 207 7.68 -12.73 22.25
C PRO A 207 7.11 -12.71 23.67
N PRO A 208 6.63 -13.84 24.22
CA PRO A 208 6.24 -13.89 25.60
C PRO A 208 7.44 -13.43 26.44
N SER A 209 7.26 -12.35 27.20
CA SER A 209 8.17 -11.98 28.27
C SER A 209 8.28 -13.19 29.18
N GLY A 210 9.45 -13.83 29.19
CA GLY A 210 9.73 -14.99 30.04
C GLY A 210 9.35 -14.66 31.49
N GLN A 211 8.51 -15.52 32.06
CA GLN A 211 8.42 -15.71 33.50
C GLN A 211 9.54 -16.65 33.94
#